data_AF-A0A4D7B5D8-F1
#
_entry.id   AF-A0A4D7B5D8-F1
#
_cell.length_a   1.000
_cell.length_b   1.000
_cell.length_c   1.000
_cell.angle_alpha   90.00
_cell.angle_beta   90.00
_cell.angle_gamma   90.00
#
_symmetry.space_group_name_H-M   'P 1'
#
loop_
_entity.id
_entity.type
_entity.pdbx_description
1 polymer ?
#
loop_
_entity_poly.entity_id
_entity_poly.type
_entity_poly.pdbx_seq_one_letter_code
_entity_poly.pdbx_strand_id
1 'polypeptide(L)'
;MTKRATVIIDIRDEDLVATAEAWLAENKPSLTAFVDKGCYCCVISWDVEGPATVIDSLPRELRSYSQWDDNDFAMDKLIPQNPIRRWLHRLRPARR
;
A
#
# COMPACT_ATOMS: atom_id res chain seq x y z
N MET A 1 -16.51 -12.19 -4.97
CA MET A 1 -16.67 -10.72 -4.90
C MET A 1 -15.33 -10.11 -4.57
N THR A 2 -14.92 -9.04 -5.26
CA THR A 2 -13.72 -8.26 -4.92
C THR A 2 -14.07 -7.20 -3.87
N LYS A 3 -13.11 -6.84 -3.03
CA LYS A 3 -13.21 -5.79 -2.01
C LYS A 3 -12.06 -4.80 -2.17
N ARG A 4 -12.25 -3.59 -1.66
CA ARG A 4 -11.25 -2.53 -1.62
C ARG A 4 -10.93 -2.17 -0.17
N ALA A 5 -9.69 -1.78 0.07
CA ALA A 5 -9.26 -1.21 1.34
C ALA A 5 -8.15 -0.19 1.08
N THR A 6 -8.09 0.83 1.94
CA THR A 6 -6.95 1.73 2.06
C THR A 6 -6.14 1.32 3.29
N VAL A 7 -4.83 1.30 3.12
CA VAL A 7 -3.84 0.93 4.12
C VAL A 7 -3.00 2.17 4.40
N ILE A 8 -2.86 2.54 5.67
CA ILE A 8 -2.06 3.69 6.10
C ILE A 8 -1.10 3.23 7.19
N ILE A 9 0.19 3.51 7.02
CA ILE A 9 1.27 3.01 7.88
C ILE A 9 2.12 4.20 8.33
N ASP A 10 2.24 4.45 9.64
CA ASP A 10 3.29 5.35 10.15
C ASP A 10 4.63 4.60 10.11
N ILE A 11 5.58 5.09 9.33
CA ILE A 11 6.88 4.44 9.13
C ILE A 11 7.81 4.56 10.34
N ARG A 12 7.43 5.37 11.33
CA ARG A 12 8.13 5.46 12.62
C ARG A 12 7.76 4.33 13.56
N ASP A 13 6.70 3.59 13.26
CA ASP A 13 6.30 2.38 13.96
C ASP A 13 6.87 1.17 13.22
N GLU A 14 8.03 0.69 13.66
CA GLU A 14 8.74 -0.42 13.02
C GLU A 14 7.93 -1.73 13.01
N ASP A 15 7.11 -1.97 14.04
CA ASP A 15 6.28 -3.16 14.15
C ASP A 15 5.12 -3.12 13.15
N LEU A 16 4.53 -1.93 12.95
CA LEU A 16 3.48 -1.72 11.96
C LEU A 16 4.03 -1.87 10.54
N VAL A 17 5.24 -1.36 10.27
CA VAL A 17 5.92 -1.56 8.99
C VAL A 17 6.19 -3.03 8.73
N ALA A 18 6.76 -3.76 9.69
CA ALA A 18 7.05 -5.18 9.55
C ALA A 18 5.77 -6.00 9.29
N THR A 19 4.68 -5.66 9.97
CA THR A 19 3.37 -6.30 9.78
C THR A 19 2.82 -6.04 8.38
N ALA A 20 2.95 -4.81 7.87
CA ALA A 20 2.52 -4.45 6.52
C ALA A 20 3.35 -5.16 5.43
N GLU A 21 4.67 -5.23 5.62
CA GLU A 21 5.56 -5.92 4.70
C GLU A 21 5.27 -7.42 4.63
N ALA A 22 5.06 -8.06 5.79
CA ALA A 22 4.72 -9.49 5.86
C ALA A 22 3.41 -9.79 5.13
N TRP A 23 2.36 -9.01 5.41
CA TRP A 23 1.07 -9.18 4.75
C TRP A 23 1.18 -8.97 3.23
N LEU A 24 1.89 -7.92 2.80
CA LEU A 24 2.05 -7.61 1.39
C LEU A 24 2.87 -8.70 0.66
N ALA A 25 3.94 -9.22 1.27
CA ALA A 25 4.75 -10.27 0.67
C ALA A 25 3.94 -11.55 0.38
N GLU A 26 3.03 -11.92 1.30
CA GLU A 26 2.17 -13.10 1.17
C GLU A 26 1.01 -12.86 0.18
N ASN A 27 0.39 -11.68 0.21
CA ASN A 27 -0.91 -11.46 -0.42
C ASN A 27 -0.85 -10.69 -1.75
N LYS A 28 0.23 -9.94 -2.03
CA LYS A 28 0.37 -9.12 -3.24
C LYS A 28 0.14 -9.87 -4.56
N PRO A 29 0.58 -11.14 -4.75
CA PRO A 29 0.28 -11.89 -5.97
C PRO A 29 -1.21 -12.14 -6.20
N SER A 30 -2.01 -12.11 -5.14
CA SER A 30 -3.45 -12.35 -5.17
C SER A 30 -4.28 -11.07 -5.28
N LEU A 31 -3.65 -9.89 -5.23
CA LEU A 31 -4.32 -8.61 -5.38
C LEU A 31 -4.60 -8.33 -6.86
N THR A 32 -5.82 -7.85 -7.13
CA THR A 32 -6.25 -7.41 -8.45
C THR A 32 -5.72 -6.00 -8.75
N ALA A 33 -5.60 -5.15 -7.73
CA ALA A 33 -4.99 -3.83 -7.84
C ALA A 33 -4.19 -3.47 -6.57
N PHE A 34 -3.11 -2.72 -6.79
CA PHE A 34 -2.29 -2.12 -5.75
C PHE A 34 -1.86 -0.74 -6.25
N VAL A 35 -2.31 0.32 -5.59
CA VAL A 35 -2.02 1.70 -5.96
C VAL A 35 -1.28 2.35 -4.78
N ASP A 36 -0.04 2.74 -5.02
CA ASP A 36 0.74 3.52 -4.06
C ASP A 36 0.24 4.98 -4.08
N LYS A 37 -0.33 5.44 -2.96
CA LYS A 37 -0.86 6.80 -2.79
C LYS A 37 0.21 7.78 -2.31
N GLY A 38 1.44 7.30 -2.10
CA GLY A 38 2.61 8.08 -1.79
C GLY A 38 3.05 7.97 -0.33
N CYS A 39 4.26 8.46 -0.08
CA CYS A 39 4.80 8.65 1.26
C CYS A 39 4.66 10.12 1.68
N TYR A 40 3.86 10.38 2.70
CA TYR A 40 4.03 11.60 3.50
C TYR A 40 5.31 11.45 4.34
N CYS A 41 5.80 12.54 4.92
CA CYS A 41 7.10 12.58 5.62
C CYS A 41 7.33 11.45 6.64
N CYS A 42 6.25 10.86 7.17
CA CYS A 42 6.32 9.71 8.06
C CYS A 42 5.22 8.66 7.81
N VAL A 43 4.47 8.73 6.70
CA VAL A 43 3.32 7.83 6.48
C VAL A 43 3.33 7.30 5.07
N ILE A 44 3.11 6.00 4.88
CA ILE A 44 2.87 5.39 3.57
C ILE A 44 1.39 5.03 3.46
N SER A 45 0.80 5.25 2.28
CA SER A 45 -0.59 4.88 2.01
C SER A 45 -0.73 4.07 0.72
N TRP A 46 -1.54 3.02 0.75
CA TRP A 46 -1.85 2.19 -0.42
C TRP A 46 -3.36 1.96 -0.53
N ASP A 47 -3.88 2.00 -1.76
CA ASP A 47 -5.18 1.40 -2.06
C ASP A 47 -4.98 0.01 -2.64
N VAL A 48 -5.68 -0.97 -2.08
CA VAL A 48 -5.62 -2.37 -2.51
C VAL A 48 -7.01 -2.87 -2.90
N GLU A 49 -7.08 -3.63 -4.00
CA GLU A 49 -8.28 -4.35 -4.42
C GLU A 49 -7.93 -5.82 -4.61
N GLY A 50 -8.78 -6.73 -4.14
CA GLY A 50 -8.55 -8.16 -4.29
C GLY A 50 -9.73 -9.01 -3.84
N PRO A 51 -9.56 -10.34 -3.80
CA PRO A 51 -10.56 -11.27 -3.26
C PRO A 51 -10.94 -10.87 -1.83
N ALA A 52 -12.22 -10.97 -1.48
CA ALA A 52 -12.69 -10.64 -0.14
C ALA A 52 -11.92 -11.38 0.96
N THR A 53 -11.55 -12.65 0.74
CA THR A 53 -10.75 -13.44 1.69
C THR A 53 -9.36 -12.86 1.96
N VAL A 54 -8.75 -12.21 0.97
CA VAL A 54 -7.44 -11.56 1.07
C VAL A 54 -7.58 -10.18 1.73
N ILE A 55 -8.56 -9.40 1.32
CA ILE A 55 -8.78 -8.07 1.93
C ILE A 55 -9.27 -8.18 3.38
N ASP A 56 -10.07 -9.21 3.69
CA ASP A 56 -10.52 -9.49 5.06
C ASP A 56 -9.42 -10.12 5.92
N SER A 57 -8.29 -10.58 5.36
CA SER A 57 -7.11 -11.01 6.12
C SER A 57 -6.21 -9.85 6.55
N LEU A 58 -6.46 -8.64 6.03
CA LEU A 58 -5.66 -7.45 6.32
C LEU A 58 -5.69 -7.17 7.84
N PRO A 59 -4.54 -7.10 8.53
CA PRO A 59 -4.45 -6.86 9.96
C PRO A 59 -5.24 -5.62 10.37
N ARG A 60 -5.90 -5.67 11.53
CA ARG A 60 -6.82 -4.61 11.96
C ARG A 60 -6.10 -3.28 12.13
N GLU A 61 -4.85 -3.32 12.57
CA GLU A 61 -3.94 -2.20 12.80
C GLU A 61 -3.58 -1.48 11.49
N LEU A 62 -3.62 -2.18 10.37
CA LEU A 62 -3.30 -1.65 9.03
C LEU A 62 -4.52 -1.11 8.28
N ARG A 63 -5.75 -1.40 8.76
CA ARG A 63 -6.97 -0.94 8.12
C ARG A 63 -7.19 0.53 8.44
N SER A 64 -7.14 1.40 7.43
CA SER A 64 -7.66 2.75 7.58
C SER A 64 -9.15 2.76 7.25
N TYR A 65 -9.99 2.97 8.27
CA TYR A 65 -11.41 3.25 8.08
C TYR A 65 -11.57 4.77 8.02
N SER A 66 -11.35 5.40 6.87
CA SER A 66 -11.78 6.79 6.70
C SER A 66 -13.23 6.79 6.19
N GLN A 67 -14.16 7.29 7.01
CA GLN A 67 -15.53 7.60 6.59
C GLN A 67 -15.59 8.91 5.74
N TRP A 68 -14.45 9.34 5.18
CA TRP A 68 -14.29 10.61 4.46
C TRP A 68 -14.19 10.43 2.94
N ASP A 69 -14.41 9.24 2.40
CA ASP A 69 -14.24 8.96 0.97
C ASP A 69 -15.59 8.90 0.24
N ASP A 70 -16.10 10.10 -0.09
CA ASP A 70 -17.16 10.32 -1.10
C ASP A 70 -16.79 11.45 -2.08
N ASN A 71 -15.55 11.95 -2.06
CA ASN A 71 -15.13 12.99 -3.00
C ASN A 71 -13.75 12.76 -3.60
N ASP A 72 -13.82 12.32 -4.86
CA ASP A 72 -12.83 12.43 -5.93
C ASP A 72 -12.14 13.80 -5.93
N PHE A 73 -10.98 13.90 -5.27
CA PHE A 73 -10.08 15.03 -5.46
C PHE A 73 -8.91 14.58 -6.34
N ALA A 74 -9.02 14.96 -7.61
CA ALA A 74 -8.03 14.90 -8.67
C ALA A 74 -6.59 15.15 -8.17
N MET A 75 -5.82 14.07 -8.01
CA MET A 75 -4.38 14.07 -7.74
C MET A 75 -3.55 14.21 -9.02
N ASP A 76 -3.91 15.14 -9.91
CA ASP A 76 -3.24 15.30 -11.21
C ASP A 76 -2.10 16.35 -11.20
N LYS A 77 -1.82 16.97 -10.05
CA LYS A 77 -0.74 17.95 -9.93
C LYS A 77 -0.08 17.85 -8.56
N LEU A 78 1.26 17.83 -8.57
CA LEU A 78 2.18 17.78 -7.43
C LEU A 78 2.39 16.33 -6.96
N ILE A 79 3.54 15.68 -7.16
CA ILE A 79 4.89 16.12 -6.74
C ILE A 79 5.95 15.46 -7.65
N PRO A 80 6.93 16.22 -8.20
CA PRO A 80 8.07 15.63 -8.89
C PRO A 80 9.23 15.33 -7.93
N GLN A 81 9.82 14.14 -8.14
CA GLN A 81 11.20 13.73 -7.86
C GLN A 81 11.60 13.57 -6.37
N ASN A 82 11.61 12.32 -5.87
CA ASN A 82 12.38 11.94 -4.68
C ASN A 82 13.02 10.53 -4.86
N PRO A 83 14.24 10.28 -4.39
CA PRO A 83 15.25 9.37 -4.96
C PRO A 83 15.13 7.91 -4.53
N ILE A 84 13.95 7.44 -4.10
CA ILE A 84 13.71 6.06 -3.68
C ILE A 84 13.50 5.13 -4.91
N ARG A 85 14.10 5.46 -6.06
CA ARG A 85 14.30 4.48 -7.14
C ARG A 85 15.27 3.36 -6.76
N ARG A 86 15.98 3.47 -5.62
CA ARG A 86 17.01 2.49 -5.22
C ARG A 86 16.46 1.17 -4.65
N TRP A 87 15.22 1.15 -4.14
CA TRP A 87 14.63 -0.09 -3.59
C TRP A 87 13.87 -0.93 -4.63
N LEU A 88 13.34 -0.32 -5.69
CA LEU A 88 12.66 -1.03 -6.80
C LEU A 88 13.61 -1.88 -7.67
N HIS A 89 14.92 -1.70 -7.59
CA HIS A 89 15.90 -2.50 -8.35
C HIS A 89 16.30 -3.82 -7.67
N ARG A 90 15.90 -4.07 -6.42
CA ARG A 90 16.28 -5.29 -5.69
C ARG A 90 15.38 -6.51 -5.98
N LEU A 91 14.31 -6.35 -6.76
CA LEU A 91 13.38 -7.43 -7.12
C LEU A 91 13.37 -7.76 -8.62
N ARG A 92 14.46 -7.49 -9.35
CA ARG A 92 14.66 -8.06 -10.71
C ARG A 92 15.56 -9.30 -10.60
N PRO A 93 15.11 -10.50 -11.01
CA PRO A 93 16.04 -11.60 -11.21
C PRO A 93 16.98 -11.25 -12.38
N ALA A 94 18.26 -11.55 -12.21
CA ALA A 94 19.26 -11.45 -13.26
C ALA A 94 18.81 -12.29 -14.47
N ARG A 95 18.50 -11.63 -15.59
CA ARG A 95 18.42 -12.32 -16.88
C ARG A 95 19.86 -12.60 -17.32
N ARG A 96 20.17 -13.89 -17.51
CA ARG A 96 21.38 -14.36 -18.21
C ARG A 96 21.43 -13.79 -19.62
#